data_AF-A0A4R9QI23-F1
#
_entry.id   AF-A0A4R9QI23-F1
#
_cell.length_a   1.000
_cell.length_b   1.000
_cell.length_c   1.000
_cell.angle_alpha   90.00
_cell.angle_beta   90.00
_cell.angle_gamma   90.00
#
_symmetry.space_group_name_H-M   'P 1'
#
loop_
_entity.id
_entity.type
_entity.pdbx_description
1 polymer ?
#
loop_
_entity_poly.entity_id
_entity_poly.type
_entity_poly.pdbx_seq_one_letter_code
_entity_poly.pdbx_strand_id
1 'polypeptide(L)'
;MSILPFSRFYMPLNAVLAAPGLLAVAALTIPDMSGRGRLALVAVLAVIWGAYLLQMAATVLKRWAGDVRDRTPAVAIDVLAVLVPLAAFVLVGTPDWSLYCAVWLLKPLRDSTFFPLLGRVLTNEARNLIGVTTVFGVVLFGVALMAYVIERDIQPEKFGSIPQAMWWAVVTLSTTGYGDAIPQSFAGRVLAGIVMMSGIGIFALWAGILATGFAQEVRRGDFVRNWQLVAAVPLFQKLGPAVLIEIVRALRPRTVPAGAVICRSGEPGDRMFFVVEGRVTVAMPNPVELGPGAFFGEMALITGEPRMATVSAATSVSLLSLHSSDFQMLCSSSPEIAEIIRTTALERRGAAQPSE
;
A
#
# COMPACT_ATOMS: atom_id res chain seq x y z
N MET A 1 -6.59 -15.44 4.89
CA MET A 1 -7.87 -14.74 5.13
C MET A 1 -7.92 -14.29 6.60
N SER A 2 -7.07 -13.34 7.01
CA SER A 2 -6.91 -12.93 8.41
C SER A 2 -6.38 -11.49 8.48
N ILE A 3 -7.19 -10.53 8.07
CA ILE A 3 -6.92 -9.12 8.31
C ILE A 3 -8.28 -8.51 8.68
N LEU A 4 -8.51 -8.24 9.96
CA LEU A 4 -9.45 -7.19 10.36
C LEU A 4 -8.61 -5.92 10.46
N PRO A 5 -8.60 -5.05 9.43
CA PRO A 5 -7.83 -3.83 9.47
C PRO A 5 -8.54 -2.87 10.43
N PHE A 6 -8.12 -2.88 11.70
CA PHE A 6 -8.62 -1.95 12.72
C PHE A 6 -8.10 -0.51 12.53
N SER A 7 -7.16 -0.29 11.60
CA SER A 7 -6.84 1.05 11.15
C SER A 7 -7.98 1.55 10.28
N ARG A 8 -8.89 2.36 10.85
CA ARG A 8 -9.59 3.37 10.06
C ARG A 8 -8.53 4.03 9.19
N PHE A 9 -8.65 3.91 7.86
CA PHE A 9 -7.92 4.76 6.93
C PHE A 9 -8.39 6.20 7.22
N TYR A 10 -7.83 6.83 8.25
CA TYR A 10 -7.88 8.27 8.39
C TYR A 10 -7.04 8.80 7.25
N MET A 11 -7.66 8.97 6.08
CA MET A 11 -7.04 9.77 5.03
C MET A 11 -6.77 11.13 5.68
N PRO A 12 -5.52 11.60 5.66
CA PRO A 12 -5.23 12.93 6.16
C PRO A 12 -6.13 13.91 5.40
N LEU A 13 -6.72 14.87 6.12
CA LEU A 13 -7.67 15.85 5.57
C LEU A 13 -7.16 16.46 4.24
N ASN A 14 -5.85 16.62 4.12
CA ASN A 14 -5.17 17.12 2.93
C ASN A 14 -5.41 16.30 1.66
N ALA A 15 -5.45 14.97 1.77
CA ALA A 15 -5.74 14.07 0.66
C ALA A 15 -7.23 14.11 0.29
N VAL A 16 -8.11 14.26 1.30
CA VAL A 16 -9.56 14.36 1.11
C VAL A 16 -9.93 15.64 0.36
N LEU A 17 -9.26 16.76 0.63
CA LEU A 17 -9.51 18.05 -0.02
C LEU A 17 -9.15 18.07 -1.53
N ALA A 18 -8.29 17.17 -2.00
CA ALA A 18 -7.90 17.13 -3.40
C ALA A 18 -9.06 16.71 -4.31
N ALA A 19 -9.89 15.76 -3.85
CA ALA A 19 -11.03 15.25 -4.61
C ALA A 19 -12.08 16.33 -4.96
N PRO A 20 -12.67 17.08 -4.00
CA PRO A 20 -13.61 18.16 -4.32
C PRO A 20 -12.94 19.29 -5.12
N GLY A 21 -11.65 19.55 -4.92
CA GLY A 21 -10.90 20.52 -5.72
C GLY A 21 -10.83 20.13 -7.19
N LEU A 22 -10.48 18.88 -7.49
CA LEU A 22 -10.40 18.38 -8.87
C LEU A 22 -11.78 18.27 -9.54
N LEU A 23 -12.82 17.93 -8.77
CA LEU A 23 -14.19 17.99 -9.25
C LEU A 23 -14.62 19.43 -9.60
N ALA A 24 -14.20 20.42 -8.82
CA ALA A 24 -14.43 21.82 -9.15
C ALA A 24 -13.71 22.23 -10.44
N VAL A 25 -12.48 21.75 -10.68
CA VAL A 25 -11.77 21.96 -11.97
C VAL A 25 -12.56 21.37 -13.13
N ALA A 26 -13.04 20.13 -13.01
CA ALA A 26 -13.84 19.49 -14.06
C ALA A 26 -15.17 20.22 -14.31
N ALA A 27 -15.81 20.75 -13.27
CA ALA A 27 -17.05 21.52 -13.43
C ALA A 27 -16.81 22.88 -14.11
N LEU A 28 -15.64 23.50 -13.91
CA LEU A 28 -15.27 24.74 -14.59
C LEU A 28 -15.08 24.59 -16.10
N THR A 29 -14.92 23.37 -16.64
CA THR A 29 -14.81 23.12 -18.08
C THR A 29 -16.16 22.95 -18.78
N ILE A 30 -17.28 22.97 -18.04
CA ILE A 30 -18.62 22.80 -18.61
C ILE A 30 -19.05 24.10 -19.32
N PRO A 31 -19.47 24.04 -20.60
CA PRO A 31 -19.98 25.23 -21.31
C PRO A 31 -21.29 25.74 -20.68
N ASP A 32 -21.60 27.03 -20.90
CA ASP A 32 -22.85 27.69 -20.48
C ASP A 32 -23.15 27.68 -18.97
N MET A 33 -22.11 27.60 -18.14
CA MET A 33 -22.28 27.70 -16.69
C MET A 33 -22.63 29.12 -16.23
N SER A 34 -23.62 29.22 -15.34
CA SER A 34 -24.00 30.49 -14.72
C SER A 34 -22.83 31.17 -13.99
N GLY A 35 -22.74 32.50 -14.06
CA GLY A 35 -21.67 33.27 -13.41
C GLY A 35 -21.60 33.06 -11.89
N ARG A 36 -22.74 32.83 -11.23
CA ARG A 36 -22.81 32.50 -9.79
C ARG A 36 -22.20 31.13 -9.49
N GLY A 37 -22.52 30.11 -10.29
CA GLY A 37 -21.93 28.77 -10.14
C GLY A 37 -20.42 28.78 -10.36
N ARG A 38 -19.97 29.53 -11.36
CA ARG A 38 -18.54 29.72 -11.65
C ARG A 38 -17.79 30.34 -10.47
N LEU A 39 -18.31 31.43 -9.90
CA LEU A 39 -17.71 32.10 -8.74
C LEU A 39 -17.67 31.19 -7.51
N ALA A 40 -18.73 30.39 -7.29
CA ALA A 40 -18.76 29.43 -6.18
C ALA A 40 -17.65 28.37 -6.32
N LEU A 41 -17.44 27.81 -7.51
CA LEU A 41 -16.37 26.84 -7.75
C LEU A 41 -14.98 27.45 -7.58
N VAL A 42 -14.76 28.67 -8.08
CA VAL A 42 -13.50 29.40 -7.85
C VAL A 42 -13.27 29.66 -6.36
N ALA A 43 -14.31 30.01 -5.60
CA ALA A 43 -14.22 30.16 -4.15
C ALA A 43 -13.83 28.85 -3.46
N VAL A 44 -14.39 27.71 -3.90
CA VAL A 44 -13.98 26.37 -3.40
C VAL A 44 -12.49 26.12 -3.67
N LEU A 45 -12.01 26.40 -4.88
CA LEU A 45 -10.59 26.27 -5.21
C LEU A 45 -9.72 27.18 -4.33
N ALA A 46 -10.14 28.43 -4.09
CA ALA A 46 -9.43 29.37 -3.23
C ALA A 46 -9.37 28.91 -1.77
N VAL A 47 -10.47 28.34 -1.24
CA VAL A 47 -10.52 27.76 0.11
C VAL A 47 -9.55 26.59 0.24
N ILE A 48 -9.55 25.67 -0.74
CA ILE A 48 -8.65 24.51 -0.76
C ILE A 48 -7.19 24.96 -0.88
N TRP A 49 -6.91 25.92 -1.78
CA TRP A 49 -5.60 26.52 -1.92
C TRP A 49 -5.12 27.17 -0.61
N GLY A 50 -5.99 27.92 0.08
CA GLY A 50 -5.70 28.52 1.38
C GLY A 50 -5.38 27.47 2.45
N ALA A 51 -6.12 26.36 2.48
CA ALA A 51 -5.81 25.24 3.38
C ALA A 51 -4.43 24.62 3.06
N TYR A 52 -4.08 24.45 1.78
CA TYR A 52 -2.76 23.97 1.37
C TYR A 52 -1.63 24.97 1.62
N LEU A 53 -1.90 26.27 1.52
CA LEU A 53 -0.95 27.33 1.88
C LEU A 53 -0.63 27.28 3.38
N LEU A 54 -1.64 27.17 4.24
CA LEU A 54 -1.45 27.01 5.69
C LEU A 54 -0.64 25.74 6.00
N GLN A 55 -0.95 24.63 5.32
CA GLN A 55 -0.19 23.38 5.47
C GLN A 55 1.28 23.53 5.02
N MET A 56 1.52 24.20 3.89
CA MET A 56 2.87 24.47 3.37
C MET A 56 3.64 25.32 4.37
N ALA A 57 3.05 26.41 4.87
CA ALA A 57 3.67 27.29 5.87
C ALA A 57 4.06 26.51 7.14
N ALA A 58 3.15 25.69 7.68
CA ALA A 58 3.44 24.85 8.84
C ALA A 58 4.58 23.84 8.58
N THR A 59 4.64 23.29 7.37
CA THR A 59 5.69 22.32 6.98
C THR A 59 7.05 23.01 6.84
N VAL A 60 7.10 24.20 6.27
CA VAL A 60 8.32 25.01 6.14
C VAL A 60 8.81 25.47 7.52
N LEU A 61 7.91 25.90 8.41
CA LEU A 61 8.25 26.32 9.76
C LEU A 61 8.95 25.21 10.56
N LYS A 62 8.41 23.98 10.47
CA LYS A 62 9.02 22.79 11.10
C LYS A 62 10.40 22.46 10.54
N ARG A 63 10.61 22.66 9.23
CA ARG A 63 11.93 22.48 8.60
C ARG A 63 12.94 23.51 9.10
N TRP A 64 12.51 24.76 9.29
CA TRP A 64 13.35 25.83 9.82
C TRP A 64 13.72 25.62 11.29
N ALA A 65 12.82 25.01 12.07
CA ALA A 65 13.07 24.64 13.47
C ALA A 65 14.07 23.47 13.66
N GLY A 66 14.66 22.93 12.58
CA GLY A 66 15.67 21.86 12.64
C GLY A 66 15.10 20.46 12.92
N ASP A 67 13.77 20.31 12.98
CA ASP A 67 13.07 19.11 13.45
C ASP A 67 12.84 18.05 12.35
N VAL A 68 13.54 18.10 11.22
CA VAL A 68 13.21 17.26 10.05
C VAL A 68 14.44 16.59 9.45
N ARG A 69 14.63 15.31 9.82
CA ARG A 69 15.36 14.33 9.00
C ARG A 69 14.41 13.81 7.89
N ASP A 70 14.79 14.05 6.64
CA ASP A 70 14.34 13.31 5.45
C ASP A 70 12.87 13.42 4.99
N ARG A 71 12.36 14.65 4.78
CA ARG A 71 11.01 14.91 4.17
C ARG A 71 11.02 15.77 2.90
N THR A 72 12.11 15.75 2.13
CA THR A 72 12.23 16.46 0.84
C THR A 72 11.07 16.22 -0.14
N PRO A 73 10.56 14.99 -0.36
CA PRO A 73 9.46 14.78 -1.31
C PRO A 73 8.12 15.38 -0.85
N ALA A 74 7.83 15.36 0.45
CA ALA A 74 6.59 15.94 0.98
C ALA A 74 6.58 17.48 0.84
N VAL A 75 7.74 18.11 1.08
CA VAL A 75 7.90 19.56 0.89
C VAL A 75 7.74 19.95 -0.58
N ALA A 76 8.32 19.18 -1.50
CA ALA A 76 8.19 19.45 -2.93
C ALA A 76 6.72 19.45 -3.38
N ILE A 77 5.92 18.49 -2.92
CA ILE A 77 4.50 18.43 -3.23
C ILE A 77 3.74 19.64 -2.66
N ASP A 78 4.02 20.04 -1.41
CA ASP A 78 3.35 21.19 -0.79
C ASP A 78 3.68 22.50 -1.49
N VAL A 79 4.94 22.68 -1.91
CA VAL A 79 5.39 23.84 -2.68
C VAL A 79 4.72 23.89 -4.05
N LEU A 80 4.73 22.79 -4.80
CA LEU A 80 4.09 22.72 -6.11
C LEU A 80 2.58 22.96 -6.02
N ALA A 81 1.92 22.40 -5.00
CA ALA A 81 0.48 22.54 -4.80
C ALA A 81 0.00 23.98 -4.58
N VAL A 82 0.88 24.87 -4.13
CA VAL A 82 0.57 26.28 -3.87
C VAL A 82 1.08 27.17 -5.00
N LEU A 83 2.34 26.98 -5.42
CA LEU A 83 2.99 27.85 -6.40
C LEU A 83 2.46 27.66 -7.82
N VAL A 84 2.13 26.43 -8.22
CA VAL A 84 1.65 26.16 -9.59
C VAL A 84 0.29 26.85 -9.84
N PRO A 85 -0.73 26.71 -8.95
CA PRO A 85 -1.98 27.44 -9.12
C PRO A 85 -1.83 28.95 -8.99
N LEU A 86 -0.96 29.44 -8.10
CA LEU A 86 -0.71 30.87 -7.91
C LEU A 86 -0.07 31.50 -9.17
N ALA A 87 0.97 30.86 -9.71
CA ALA A 87 1.62 31.32 -10.93
C ALA A 87 0.64 31.27 -12.12
N ALA A 88 -0.16 30.21 -12.23
CA ALA A 88 -1.17 30.10 -13.27
C ALA A 88 -2.23 31.21 -13.17
N PHE A 89 -2.70 31.51 -11.97
CA PHE A 89 -3.68 32.58 -11.73
C PHE A 89 -3.17 33.95 -12.18
N VAL A 90 -1.87 34.23 -12.01
CA VAL A 90 -1.26 35.51 -12.40
C VAL A 90 -0.91 35.55 -13.90
N LEU A 91 -0.38 34.45 -14.46
CA LEU A 91 0.23 34.45 -15.79
C LEU A 91 -0.75 34.10 -16.93
N VAL A 92 -1.73 33.23 -16.69
CA VAL A 92 -2.57 32.68 -17.76
C VAL A 92 -3.64 33.69 -18.19
N GLY A 93 -4.22 34.46 -17.25
CA GLY A 93 -5.21 35.51 -17.52
C GLY A 93 -6.56 35.03 -18.07
N THR A 94 -6.64 33.82 -18.62
CA THR A 94 -7.87 33.13 -19.04
C THR A 94 -8.38 32.21 -17.93
N PRO A 95 -9.66 31.81 -17.99
CA PRO A 95 -10.22 30.71 -17.21
C PRO A 95 -9.37 29.45 -17.03
N ASP A 96 -8.47 29.17 -17.96
CA ASP A 96 -7.71 27.92 -18.02
C ASP A 96 -6.68 27.79 -16.90
N TRP A 97 -6.44 28.86 -16.12
CA TRP A 97 -5.61 28.80 -14.92
C TRP A 97 -6.06 27.70 -13.96
N SER A 98 -7.36 27.35 -13.92
CA SER A 98 -7.88 26.30 -13.04
C SER A 98 -7.37 24.90 -13.40
N LEU A 99 -6.94 24.66 -14.66
CA LEU A 99 -6.37 23.38 -15.07
C LEU A 99 -5.07 23.07 -14.33
N TYR A 100 -4.33 24.09 -13.93
CA TYR A 100 -3.09 23.96 -13.16
C TYR A 100 -3.32 23.50 -11.72
N CYS A 101 -4.56 23.56 -11.21
CA CYS A 101 -4.95 22.91 -9.96
C CYS A 101 -4.91 21.37 -10.06
N ALA A 102 -4.76 20.78 -11.26
CA ALA A 102 -4.51 19.35 -11.43
C ALA A 102 -3.25 18.87 -10.69
N VAL A 103 -2.31 19.77 -10.35
CA VAL A 103 -1.17 19.49 -9.49
C VAL A 103 -1.59 18.89 -8.13
N TRP A 104 -2.81 19.14 -7.66
CA TRP A 104 -3.34 18.57 -6.43
C TRP A 104 -3.54 17.05 -6.49
N LEU A 105 -3.48 16.42 -7.67
CA LEU A 105 -3.36 14.96 -7.82
C LEU A 105 -2.13 14.39 -7.08
N LEU A 106 -1.12 15.22 -6.80
CA LEU A 106 0.05 14.83 -6.02
C LEU A 106 -0.21 14.82 -4.50
N LYS A 107 -1.25 15.53 -4.00
CA LYS A 107 -1.50 15.65 -2.55
C LYS A 107 -1.79 14.33 -1.85
N PRO A 108 -2.58 13.39 -2.44
CA PRO A 108 -2.71 12.04 -1.88
C PRO A 108 -1.39 11.26 -1.81
N LEU A 109 -0.44 11.57 -2.69
CA LEU A 109 0.87 10.90 -2.73
C LEU A 109 1.78 11.32 -1.56
N ARG A 110 1.60 12.55 -1.04
CA ARG A 110 2.42 13.16 0.00
C ARG A 110 2.56 12.31 1.26
N ASP A 111 1.43 11.83 1.76
CA ASP A 111 1.34 11.09 3.03
C ASP A 111 1.14 9.58 2.77
N SER A 112 1.30 9.14 1.51
CA SER A 112 1.11 7.74 1.15
C SER A 112 2.34 6.91 1.50
N THR A 113 2.12 5.84 2.23
CA THR A 113 3.14 4.81 2.49
C THR A 113 3.36 3.90 1.27
N PHE A 114 2.39 3.86 0.34
CA PHE A 114 2.43 2.98 -0.82
C PHE A 114 3.37 3.47 -1.91
N PHE A 115 3.39 4.77 -2.22
CA PHE A 115 4.20 5.29 -3.34
C PHE A 115 5.72 5.13 -3.15
N PRO A 116 6.29 5.38 -1.97
CA PRO A 116 7.69 5.05 -1.71
C PRO A 116 7.99 3.56 -1.87
N LEU A 117 7.04 2.68 -1.49
CA LEU A 117 7.17 1.24 -1.69
C LEU A 117 7.13 0.87 -3.18
N LEU A 118 6.17 1.39 -3.93
CA LEU A 118 6.10 1.25 -5.39
C LEU A 118 7.40 1.71 -6.06
N GLY A 119 7.94 2.86 -5.65
CA GLY A 119 9.21 3.38 -6.15
C GLY A 119 10.38 2.43 -5.92
N ARG A 120 10.50 1.86 -4.71
CA ARG A 120 11.55 0.86 -4.40
C ARG A 120 11.40 -0.41 -5.23
N VAL A 121 10.18 -0.92 -5.40
CA VAL A 121 9.91 -2.10 -6.25
C VAL A 121 10.32 -1.81 -7.68
N LEU A 122 9.91 -0.67 -8.25
CA LEU A 122 10.27 -0.27 -9.61
C LEU A 122 11.78 -0.15 -9.80
N THR A 123 12.51 0.45 -8.85
CA THR A 123 13.97 0.57 -8.95
C THR A 123 14.69 -0.78 -8.85
N ASN A 124 14.19 -1.68 -8.00
CA ASN A 124 14.77 -3.01 -7.82
C ASN A 124 14.52 -3.90 -9.05
N GLU A 125 13.31 -3.85 -9.61
CA GLU A 125 12.91 -4.66 -10.76
C GLU A 125 13.16 -3.98 -12.11
N ALA A 126 13.77 -2.78 -12.13
CA ALA A 126 13.95 -1.96 -13.32
C ALA A 126 14.60 -2.72 -14.48
N ARG A 127 15.61 -3.55 -14.19
CA ARG A 127 16.31 -4.34 -15.22
C ARG A 127 15.37 -5.34 -15.92
N ASN A 128 14.55 -6.03 -15.15
CA ASN A 128 13.58 -7.01 -15.67
C ASN A 128 12.47 -6.29 -16.46
N LEU A 129 11.96 -5.18 -15.91
CA LEU A 129 10.94 -4.35 -16.57
C LEU A 129 11.45 -3.78 -17.90
N ILE A 130 12.68 -3.26 -17.95
CA ILE A 130 13.30 -2.77 -19.19
C ILE A 130 13.43 -3.90 -20.21
N GLY A 131 13.84 -5.10 -19.78
CA GLY A 131 13.92 -6.28 -20.65
C GLY A 131 12.58 -6.62 -21.30
N VAL A 132 11.52 -6.75 -20.49
CA VAL A 132 10.17 -7.06 -21.00
C VAL A 132 9.60 -5.92 -21.85
N THR A 133 9.85 -4.66 -21.48
CA THR A 133 9.48 -3.49 -22.29
C THR A 133 10.15 -3.52 -23.67
N THR A 134 11.42 -3.90 -23.72
CA THR A 134 12.18 -4.00 -24.97
C THR A 134 11.61 -5.11 -25.85
N VAL A 135 11.36 -6.29 -25.28
CA VAL A 135 10.70 -7.40 -26.01
C VAL A 135 9.33 -6.98 -26.52
N PHE A 136 8.53 -6.30 -25.71
CA PHE A 136 7.25 -5.74 -26.12
C PHE A 136 7.41 -4.79 -27.31
N GLY A 137 8.37 -3.85 -27.27
CA GLY A 137 8.64 -2.93 -28.38
C GLY A 137 9.06 -3.64 -29.67
N VAL A 138 9.91 -4.67 -29.58
CA VAL A 138 10.33 -5.48 -30.74
C VAL A 138 9.14 -6.22 -31.35
N VAL A 139 8.34 -6.90 -30.53
CA VAL A 139 7.13 -7.61 -30.99
C VAL A 139 6.13 -6.63 -31.59
N LEU A 140 5.88 -5.51 -30.91
CA LEU A 140 4.95 -4.46 -31.37
C LEU A 140 5.34 -3.95 -32.76
N PHE A 141 6.61 -3.57 -32.94
CA PHE A 141 7.08 -3.05 -34.22
C PHE A 141 7.04 -4.13 -35.31
N GLY A 142 7.46 -5.36 -35.00
CA GLY A 142 7.40 -6.48 -35.95
C GLY A 142 5.98 -6.79 -36.42
N VAL A 143 5.02 -6.80 -35.49
CA VAL A 143 3.60 -7.01 -35.78
C VAL A 143 3.02 -5.88 -36.61
N ALA A 144 3.33 -4.63 -36.28
CA ALA A 144 2.89 -3.47 -37.05
C ALA A 144 3.43 -3.51 -38.49
N LEU A 145 4.71 -3.87 -38.66
CA LEU A 145 5.32 -4.02 -39.98
C LEU A 145 4.65 -5.12 -40.80
N MET A 146 4.39 -6.29 -40.20
CA MET A 146 3.68 -7.38 -40.88
C MET A 146 2.26 -6.97 -41.27
N ALA A 147 1.51 -6.33 -40.37
CA ALA A 147 0.15 -5.88 -40.65
C ALA A 147 0.11 -4.85 -41.79
N TYR A 148 1.07 -3.90 -41.80
CA TYR A 148 1.24 -2.96 -42.90
C TYR A 148 1.50 -3.69 -44.23
N VAL A 149 2.44 -4.63 -44.26
CA VAL A 149 2.77 -5.37 -45.50
C VAL A 149 1.58 -6.16 -46.03
N ILE A 150 0.76 -6.72 -45.15
CA ILE A 150 -0.38 -7.58 -45.52
C ILE A 150 -1.61 -6.77 -45.94
N GLU A 151 -1.95 -5.70 -45.21
CA GLU A 151 -3.25 -5.03 -45.34
C GLU A 151 -3.17 -3.67 -46.07
N ARG A 152 -1.99 -3.12 -46.37
CA ARG A 152 -1.87 -1.78 -47.01
C ARG A 152 -2.60 -1.65 -48.33
N ASP A 153 -2.66 -2.72 -49.13
CA ASP A 153 -3.31 -2.71 -50.44
C ASP A 153 -4.84 -2.90 -50.35
N ILE A 154 -5.31 -3.54 -49.27
CA ILE A 154 -6.74 -3.83 -49.02
C ILE A 154 -7.40 -2.67 -48.27
N GLN A 155 -6.68 -2.11 -47.30
CA GLN A 155 -7.17 -1.08 -46.39
C GLN A 155 -6.14 0.06 -46.22
N PRO A 156 -5.84 0.84 -47.27
CA PRO A 156 -4.87 1.93 -47.21
C PRO A 156 -5.24 3.02 -46.20
N GLU A 157 -6.53 3.23 -45.94
CA GLU A 157 -6.98 4.22 -44.95
C GLU A 157 -6.65 3.82 -43.50
N LYS A 158 -6.57 2.51 -43.21
CA LYS A 158 -6.37 1.98 -41.84
C LYS A 158 -4.98 1.39 -41.62
N PHE A 159 -4.38 0.79 -42.64
CA PHE A 159 -3.06 0.15 -42.60
C PHE A 159 -2.10 0.74 -43.64
N GLY A 160 -2.34 1.97 -44.10
CA GLY A 160 -1.50 2.64 -45.11
C GLY A 160 -0.18 3.18 -44.60
N SER A 161 0.08 3.10 -43.29
CA SER A 161 1.36 3.50 -42.70
C SER A 161 1.70 2.66 -41.46
N ILE A 162 3.00 2.55 -41.15
CA ILE A 162 3.48 1.81 -39.97
C ILE A 162 2.88 2.35 -38.66
N PRO A 163 2.80 3.67 -38.40
CA PRO A 163 2.21 4.17 -37.16
C PRO A 163 0.72 3.80 -36.99
N GLN A 164 -0.06 3.78 -38.08
CA GLN A 164 -1.46 3.33 -38.03
C GLN A 164 -1.54 1.83 -37.70
N ALA A 165 -0.67 1.01 -38.28
CA ALA A 165 -0.57 -0.41 -37.94
C ALA A 165 -0.05 -0.63 -36.50
N MET A 166 0.81 0.24 -35.99
CA MET A 166 1.27 0.23 -34.59
C MET A 166 0.12 0.50 -33.62
N TRP A 167 -0.79 1.43 -33.94
CA TRP A 167 -1.99 1.66 -33.14
C TRP A 167 -2.82 0.38 -32.99
N TRP A 168 -3.11 -0.29 -34.11
CA TRP A 168 -3.80 -1.59 -34.11
C TRP A 168 -3.01 -2.66 -33.33
N ALA A 169 -1.70 -2.71 -33.51
CA ALA A 169 -0.83 -3.68 -32.83
C ALA A 169 -0.84 -3.46 -31.31
N VAL A 170 -0.76 -2.20 -30.83
CA VAL A 170 -0.88 -1.89 -29.39
C VAL A 170 -2.23 -2.38 -28.87
N VAL A 171 -3.33 -1.98 -29.52
CA VAL A 171 -4.70 -2.30 -29.10
C VAL A 171 -4.96 -3.82 -29.05
N THR A 172 -4.38 -4.57 -29.98
CA THR A 172 -4.51 -6.03 -30.06
C THR A 172 -3.61 -6.74 -29.04
N LEU A 173 -2.36 -6.28 -28.90
CA LEU A 173 -1.37 -6.86 -28.01
C LEU A 173 -1.68 -6.56 -26.53
N SER A 174 -2.31 -5.42 -26.24
CA SER A 174 -2.80 -5.02 -24.91
C SER A 174 -4.18 -5.57 -24.57
N THR A 175 -4.70 -6.52 -25.36
CA THR A 175 -6.01 -7.16 -25.13
C THR A 175 -7.18 -6.17 -25.06
N THR A 176 -7.06 -4.99 -25.67
CA THR A 176 -8.04 -3.91 -25.59
C THR A 176 -9.14 -4.06 -26.63
N GLY A 177 -8.78 -4.25 -27.91
CA GLY A 177 -9.73 -4.56 -28.98
C GLY A 177 -10.81 -3.49 -29.25
N TYR A 178 -10.43 -2.25 -29.55
CA TYR A 178 -11.40 -1.19 -29.88
C TYR A 178 -12.29 -1.49 -31.09
N GLY A 179 -11.80 -2.27 -32.06
CA GLY A 179 -12.56 -2.67 -33.25
C GLY A 179 -12.68 -1.57 -34.32
N ASP A 180 -11.94 -0.48 -34.20
CA ASP A 180 -11.83 0.61 -35.17
C ASP A 180 -11.07 0.19 -36.44
N ALA A 181 -10.02 -0.63 -36.29
CA ALA A 181 -9.28 -1.27 -37.38
C ALA A 181 -9.11 -2.77 -37.13
N ILE A 182 -9.44 -3.62 -38.12
CA ILE A 182 -9.34 -5.08 -38.02
C ILE A 182 -8.87 -5.64 -39.38
N PRO A 183 -7.92 -6.59 -39.41
CA PRO A 183 -7.48 -7.23 -40.65
C PRO A 183 -8.62 -7.96 -41.37
N GLN A 184 -8.70 -7.79 -42.69
CA GLN A 184 -9.72 -8.42 -43.52
C GLN A 184 -9.20 -9.68 -44.22
N SER A 185 -7.90 -9.74 -44.53
CA SER A 185 -7.30 -10.89 -45.20
C SER A 185 -7.20 -12.11 -44.26
N PHE A 186 -7.13 -13.30 -44.86
CA PHE A 186 -6.89 -14.53 -44.11
C PHE A 186 -5.56 -14.46 -43.34
N ALA A 187 -4.48 -14.03 -44.01
CA ALA A 187 -3.16 -13.90 -43.40
C ALA A 187 -3.15 -12.91 -42.23
N GLY A 188 -3.81 -11.76 -42.39
CA GLY A 188 -3.94 -10.75 -41.34
C GLY A 188 -4.72 -11.26 -40.12
N ARG A 189 -5.76 -12.08 -40.33
CA ARG A 189 -6.51 -12.71 -39.22
C ARG A 189 -5.70 -13.77 -38.49
N VAL A 190 -4.90 -14.57 -39.21
CA VAL A 190 -3.97 -15.52 -38.58
C VAL A 190 -2.93 -14.78 -37.75
N LEU A 191 -2.36 -13.69 -38.29
CA LEU A 191 -1.44 -12.81 -37.56
C LEU A 191 -2.11 -12.30 -36.28
N ALA A 192 -3.34 -11.79 -36.35
CA ALA A 192 -4.08 -11.29 -35.19
C ALA A 192 -4.20 -12.35 -34.08
N GLY A 193 -4.48 -13.61 -34.42
CA GLY A 193 -4.54 -14.72 -33.45
C GLY A 193 -3.21 -14.95 -32.73
N ILE A 194 -2.10 -14.92 -33.45
CA ILE A 194 -0.74 -15.04 -32.87
C ILE A 194 -0.45 -13.86 -31.94
N VAL A 195 -0.80 -12.64 -32.37
CA VAL A 195 -0.60 -11.41 -31.59
C VAL A 195 -1.36 -11.47 -30.27
N MET A 196 -2.64 -11.88 -30.29
CA MET A 196 -3.45 -12.02 -29.08
C MET A 196 -2.82 -13.00 -28.09
N MET A 197 -2.34 -14.16 -28.57
CA MET A 197 -1.66 -15.15 -27.72
C MET A 197 -0.37 -14.57 -27.10
N SER A 198 0.44 -13.87 -27.92
CA SER A 198 1.68 -13.25 -27.45
C SER A 198 1.45 -12.12 -26.44
N GLY A 199 0.38 -11.34 -26.62
CA GLY A 199 0.03 -10.21 -25.75
C GLY A 199 -0.26 -10.65 -24.32
N ILE A 200 -1.08 -11.70 -24.16
CA ILE A 200 -1.37 -12.29 -22.86
C ILE A 200 -0.07 -12.73 -22.17
N GLY A 201 0.84 -13.39 -22.89
CA GLY A 201 2.13 -13.82 -22.34
C GLY A 201 3.01 -12.67 -21.87
N ILE A 202 3.16 -11.61 -22.68
CA ILE A 202 4.00 -10.46 -22.35
C ILE A 202 3.44 -9.67 -21.16
N PHE A 203 2.12 -9.45 -21.12
CA PHE A 203 1.48 -8.77 -19.98
C PHE A 203 1.49 -9.61 -18.70
N ALA A 204 1.39 -10.94 -18.82
CA ALA A 204 1.56 -11.84 -17.68
C ALA A 204 2.96 -11.74 -17.07
N LEU A 205 4.00 -11.56 -17.89
CA LEU A 205 5.36 -11.33 -17.40
C LEU A 205 5.48 -9.98 -16.68
N TRP A 206 4.91 -8.91 -17.24
CA TRP A 206 4.86 -7.59 -16.58
C TRP A 206 4.18 -7.66 -15.20
N ALA A 207 2.98 -8.23 -15.17
CA ALA A 207 2.20 -8.38 -13.94
C ALA A 207 2.93 -9.29 -12.94
N GLY A 208 3.54 -10.39 -13.42
CA GLY A 208 4.31 -11.33 -12.62
C GLY A 208 5.51 -10.68 -11.94
N ILE A 209 6.34 -9.94 -12.69
CA ILE A 209 7.52 -9.23 -12.16
C ILE A 209 7.13 -8.25 -11.06
N LEU A 210 6.10 -7.42 -11.32
CA LEU A 210 5.60 -6.49 -10.32
C LEU A 210 5.08 -7.22 -9.10
N ALA A 211 4.23 -8.25 -9.27
CA ALA A 211 3.68 -9.02 -8.16
C ALA A 211 4.77 -9.65 -7.29
N THR A 212 5.82 -10.24 -7.90
CA THR A 212 6.96 -10.81 -7.17
C THR A 212 7.76 -9.73 -6.45
N GLY A 213 8.02 -8.59 -7.09
CA GLY A 213 8.76 -7.49 -6.48
C GLY A 213 8.02 -6.88 -5.29
N PHE A 214 6.71 -6.66 -5.44
CA PHE A 214 5.82 -6.24 -4.35
C PHE A 214 5.80 -7.27 -3.21
N ALA A 215 5.67 -8.56 -3.52
CA ALA A 215 5.65 -9.61 -2.50
C ALA A 215 6.96 -9.67 -1.71
N GLN A 216 8.11 -9.47 -2.36
CA GLN A 216 9.41 -9.43 -1.69
C GLN A 216 9.57 -8.18 -0.83
N GLU A 217 9.22 -6.99 -1.34
CA GLU A 217 9.39 -5.73 -0.62
C GLU A 217 8.47 -5.61 0.58
N VAL A 218 7.21 -6.08 0.48
CA VAL A 218 6.28 -6.13 1.62
C VAL A 218 6.82 -7.06 2.71
N ARG A 219 7.31 -8.25 2.35
CA ARG A 219 7.94 -9.18 3.31
C ARG A 219 9.21 -8.60 3.95
N ARG A 220 10.01 -7.84 3.20
CA ARG A 220 11.21 -7.17 3.72
C ARG A 220 10.87 -6.07 4.71
N GLY A 221 9.82 -5.29 4.44
CA GLY A 221 9.31 -4.25 5.33
C GLY A 221 8.90 -4.80 6.70
N ASP A 222 8.22 -5.96 6.70
CA ASP A 222 7.87 -6.67 7.93
C ASP A 222 9.13 -7.04 8.74
N PHE A 223 10.17 -7.59 8.10
CA PHE A 223 11.40 -8.01 8.79
C PHE A 223 12.12 -6.86 9.51
N VAL A 224 12.37 -5.73 8.84
CA VAL A 224 13.14 -4.61 9.43
C VAL A 224 12.40 -3.98 10.61
N ARG A 225 11.08 -3.79 10.46
CA ARG A 225 10.24 -3.26 11.54
C ARG A 225 10.16 -4.26 12.70
N ASN A 226 10.03 -5.55 12.41
CA ASN A 226 10.01 -6.60 13.43
C ASN A 226 11.33 -6.70 14.19
N TRP A 227 12.49 -6.55 13.54
CA TRP A 227 13.78 -6.66 14.21
C TRP A 227 13.93 -5.66 15.37
N GLN A 228 13.55 -4.40 15.13
CA GLN A 228 13.56 -3.35 16.16
C GLN A 228 12.61 -3.68 17.32
N LEU A 229 11.44 -4.25 17.00
CA LEU A 229 10.41 -4.60 17.98
C LEU A 229 10.77 -5.88 18.77
N VAL A 230 11.47 -6.82 18.14
CA VAL A 230 11.93 -8.08 18.74
C VAL A 230 13.04 -7.85 19.75
N ALA A 231 13.96 -6.93 19.46
CA ALA A 231 15.02 -6.55 20.41
C ALA A 231 14.46 -5.99 21.74
N ALA A 232 13.25 -5.41 21.72
CA ALA A 232 12.58 -4.85 22.88
C ALA A 232 11.92 -5.91 23.79
N VAL A 233 11.72 -7.14 23.31
CA VAL A 233 11.11 -8.22 24.10
C VAL A 233 12.23 -9.02 24.80
N PRO A 234 12.32 -8.98 26.14
CA PRO A 234 13.40 -9.65 26.88
C PRO A 234 13.50 -11.15 26.60
N LEU A 235 12.36 -11.80 26.32
CA LEU A 235 12.28 -13.23 25.99
C LEU A 235 13.17 -13.62 24.80
N PHE A 236 13.28 -12.74 23.79
CA PHE A 236 14.00 -13.05 22.55
C PHE A 236 15.49 -12.72 22.59
N GLN A 237 15.96 -12.03 23.64
CA GLN A 237 17.38 -11.70 23.80
C GLN A 237 18.25 -12.94 24.09
N LYS A 238 17.62 -14.02 24.54
CA LYS A 238 18.28 -15.31 24.82
C LYS A 238 18.43 -16.21 23.59
N LEU A 239 17.89 -15.80 22.45
CA LEU A 239 17.93 -16.60 21.23
C LEU A 239 19.26 -16.49 20.50
N GLY A 240 19.73 -17.62 19.98
CA GLY A 240 20.82 -17.63 19.01
C GLY A 240 20.45 -16.86 17.72
N PRO A 241 21.41 -16.24 17.03
CA PRO A 241 21.15 -15.39 15.87
C PRO A 241 20.37 -16.09 14.73
N ALA A 242 20.61 -17.38 14.50
CA ALA A 242 19.94 -18.15 13.46
C ALA A 242 18.44 -18.34 13.75
N VAL A 243 18.12 -18.75 14.99
CA VAL A 243 16.73 -18.97 15.45
C VAL A 243 15.95 -17.65 15.49
N LEU A 244 16.62 -16.56 15.89
CA LEU A 244 16.03 -15.22 15.89
C LEU A 244 15.56 -14.80 14.49
N ILE A 245 16.34 -15.08 13.44
CA ILE A 245 15.99 -14.75 12.05
C ILE A 245 14.71 -15.50 11.62
N GLU A 246 14.56 -16.77 11.99
CA GLU A 246 13.37 -17.56 11.66
C GLU A 246 12.11 -16.99 12.33
N ILE A 247 12.20 -16.64 13.61
CA ILE A 247 11.06 -16.09 14.37
C ILE A 247 10.69 -14.69 13.87
N VAL A 248 11.67 -13.82 13.61
CA VAL A 248 11.42 -12.45 13.10
C VAL A 248 10.65 -12.49 11.78
N ARG A 249 10.87 -13.51 10.94
CA ARG A 249 10.13 -13.74 9.69
C ARG A 249 8.69 -14.24 9.90
N ALA A 250 8.43 -14.93 11.01
CA ALA A 250 7.10 -15.43 11.36
C ALA A 250 6.24 -14.39 12.09
N LEU A 251 6.89 -13.49 12.85
CA LEU A 251 6.20 -12.43 13.57
C LEU A 251 5.52 -11.46 12.61
N ARG A 252 4.32 -11.01 12.98
CA ARG A 252 3.59 -9.99 12.22
C ARG A 252 3.31 -8.78 13.09
N PRO A 253 3.71 -7.56 12.68
CA PRO A 253 3.46 -6.36 13.44
C PRO A 253 1.98 -5.96 13.33
N ARG A 254 1.42 -5.46 14.43
CA ARG A 254 0.04 -5.00 14.53
C ARG A 254 -0.03 -3.73 15.37
N THR A 255 -0.87 -2.79 14.96
CA THR A 255 -1.17 -1.60 15.75
C THR A 255 -2.66 -1.59 16.06
N VAL A 256 -2.98 -1.46 17.34
CA VAL A 256 -4.35 -1.52 17.87
C VAL A 256 -4.65 -0.18 18.55
N PRO A 257 -5.73 0.54 18.18
CA PRO A 257 -6.06 1.80 18.82
C PRO A 257 -6.59 1.59 20.25
N ALA A 258 -6.50 2.63 21.08
CA ALA A 258 -7.05 2.60 22.43
C ALA A 258 -8.55 2.24 22.43
N GLY A 259 -8.96 1.40 23.37
CA GLY A 259 -10.32 0.90 23.54
C GLY A 259 -10.70 -0.27 22.63
N ALA A 260 -9.87 -0.65 21.64
CA ALA A 260 -10.19 -1.78 20.76
C ALA A 260 -9.92 -3.13 21.43
N VAL A 261 -10.81 -4.10 21.18
CA VAL A 261 -10.68 -5.48 21.65
C VAL A 261 -9.71 -6.25 20.75
N ILE A 262 -8.70 -6.89 21.35
CA ILE A 262 -7.66 -7.65 20.66
C ILE A 262 -8.07 -9.11 20.47
N CYS A 263 -8.64 -9.73 21.50
CA CYS A 263 -9.26 -11.06 21.44
C CYS A 263 -10.38 -11.15 22.48
N ARG A 264 -11.41 -11.95 22.22
CA ARG A 264 -12.51 -12.15 23.18
C ARG A 264 -12.41 -13.51 23.87
N SER A 265 -12.83 -13.55 25.13
CA SER A 265 -13.01 -14.81 25.85
C SER A 265 -13.98 -15.73 25.10
N GLY A 266 -13.68 -17.03 25.07
CA GLY A 266 -14.46 -18.06 24.37
C GLY A 266 -14.19 -18.20 22.87
N GLU A 267 -13.47 -17.27 22.24
CA GLU A 267 -13.07 -17.42 20.84
C GLU A 267 -11.93 -18.42 20.68
N PRO A 268 -11.80 -19.13 19.54
CA PRO A 268 -10.64 -19.99 19.29
C PRO A 268 -9.35 -19.15 19.25
N GLY A 269 -8.30 -19.62 19.95
CA GLY A 269 -7.00 -18.94 19.98
C GLY A 269 -5.99 -19.57 19.04
N ASP A 270 -5.79 -18.98 17.86
CA ASP A 270 -4.86 -19.48 16.83
C ASP A 270 -3.47 -18.81 16.83
N ARG A 271 -3.25 -17.86 17.75
CA ARG A 271 -2.03 -17.03 17.84
C ARG A 271 -1.78 -16.49 19.24
N MET A 272 -0.57 -16.06 19.52
CA MET A 272 -0.22 -15.27 20.71
C MET A 272 0.29 -13.88 20.31
N PHE A 273 0.41 -12.98 21.28
CA PHE A 273 0.80 -11.59 21.07
C PHE A 273 1.91 -11.18 22.03
N PHE A 274 2.84 -10.37 21.53
CA PHE A 274 3.88 -9.70 22.31
C PHE A 274 3.61 -8.20 22.28
N VAL A 275 3.60 -7.55 23.45
CA VAL A 275 3.40 -6.11 23.60
C VAL A 275 4.75 -5.43 23.47
N VAL A 276 4.87 -4.56 22.47
CA VAL A 276 6.12 -3.82 22.23
C VAL A 276 6.02 -2.40 22.76
N GLU A 277 4.86 -1.76 22.58
CA GLU A 277 4.60 -0.41 23.05
C GLU A 277 3.12 -0.27 23.44
N GLY A 278 2.83 0.54 24.44
CA GLY A 278 1.48 0.74 24.98
C GLY A 278 1.11 -0.27 26.07
N ARG A 279 -0.16 -0.26 26.47
CA ARG A 279 -0.70 -1.14 27.51
C ARG A 279 -1.99 -1.81 27.07
N VAL A 280 -2.17 -3.06 27.48
CA VAL A 280 -3.40 -3.83 27.30
C VAL A 280 -3.98 -4.22 28.65
N THR A 281 -5.30 -4.34 28.73
CA THR A 281 -6.02 -4.81 29.91
C THR A 281 -6.60 -6.18 29.61
N VAL A 282 -6.33 -7.13 30.49
CA VAL A 282 -6.88 -8.49 30.45
C VAL A 282 -8.09 -8.55 31.38
N ALA A 283 -9.26 -8.86 30.83
CA ALA A 283 -10.51 -8.95 31.58
C ALA A 283 -10.57 -10.27 32.37
N MET A 284 -10.26 -10.18 33.66
CA MET A 284 -10.37 -11.24 34.67
C MET A 284 -11.06 -10.65 35.91
N PRO A 285 -11.49 -11.47 36.91
CA PRO A 285 -12.11 -10.95 38.14
C PRO A 285 -11.28 -9.84 38.80
N ASN A 286 -9.95 -9.97 38.77
CA ASN A 286 -8.99 -8.90 39.03
C ASN A 286 -8.33 -8.51 37.70
N PRO A 287 -8.66 -7.35 37.10
CA PRO A 287 -8.07 -6.92 35.84
C PRO A 287 -6.56 -6.77 35.93
N VAL A 288 -5.85 -7.35 34.95
CA VAL A 288 -4.38 -7.27 34.88
C VAL A 288 -3.99 -6.39 33.70
N GLU A 289 -3.16 -5.37 33.93
CA GLU A 289 -2.55 -4.59 32.87
C GLU A 289 -1.19 -5.18 32.46
N LEU A 290 -0.98 -5.31 31.16
CA LEU A 290 0.29 -5.75 30.58
C LEU A 290 0.89 -4.61 29.76
N GLY A 291 2.15 -4.28 30.03
CA GLY A 291 2.92 -3.24 29.36
C GLY A 291 3.97 -3.77 28.37
N PRO A 292 4.87 -2.90 27.89
CA PRO A 292 5.96 -3.27 26.97
C PRO A 292 6.81 -4.44 27.48
N GLY A 293 7.15 -5.37 26.59
CA GLY A 293 7.91 -6.59 26.89
C GLY A 293 7.06 -7.78 27.35
N ALA A 294 5.79 -7.56 27.72
CA ALA A 294 4.88 -8.63 28.10
C ALA A 294 4.32 -9.38 26.88
N PHE A 295 3.77 -10.58 27.09
CA PHE A 295 3.07 -11.34 26.06
C PHE A 295 1.78 -11.95 26.62
N PHE A 296 0.85 -12.35 25.75
CA PHE A 296 -0.40 -13.02 26.13
C PHE A 296 -0.95 -13.91 25.01
N GLY A 297 -1.83 -14.84 25.38
CA GLY A 297 -2.51 -15.74 24.46
C GLY A 297 -1.79 -17.07 24.23
N GLU A 298 -0.66 -17.29 24.91
CA GLU A 298 0.10 -18.54 24.94
C GLU A 298 -0.73 -19.72 25.48
N MET A 299 -1.63 -19.47 26.43
CA MET A 299 -2.44 -20.51 27.05
C MET A 299 -3.27 -21.26 26.00
N ALA A 300 -3.98 -20.52 25.14
CA ALA A 300 -4.80 -21.11 24.09
C ALA A 300 -3.97 -21.92 23.07
N LEU A 301 -2.71 -21.55 22.86
CA LEU A 301 -1.81 -22.28 21.97
C LEU A 301 -1.29 -23.58 22.59
N ILE A 302 -1.04 -23.59 23.91
CA ILE A 302 -0.49 -24.73 24.64
C ILE A 302 -1.59 -25.73 25.03
N THR A 303 -2.71 -25.24 25.56
CA THR A 303 -3.80 -26.10 26.03
C THR A 303 -4.74 -26.52 24.90
N GLY A 304 -4.76 -25.78 23.79
CA GLY A 304 -5.75 -25.95 22.71
C GLY A 304 -7.15 -25.50 23.10
N GLU A 305 -7.32 -24.90 24.28
CA GLU A 305 -8.60 -24.37 24.76
C GLU A 305 -8.90 -23.00 24.11
N PRO A 306 -10.18 -22.57 24.07
CA PRO A 306 -10.53 -21.21 23.67
C PRO A 306 -9.86 -20.13 24.53
N ARG A 307 -9.90 -18.89 24.06
CA ARG A 307 -9.40 -17.73 24.80
C ARG A 307 -10.02 -17.66 26.20
N MET A 308 -9.18 -17.64 27.22
CA MET A 308 -9.62 -17.60 28.62
C MET A 308 -10.19 -16.22 29.01
N ALA A 309 -9.62 -15.15 28.47
CA ALA A 309 -9.98 -13.78 28.82
C ALA A 309 -10.13 -12.90 27.57
N THR A 310 -10.98 -11.88 27.70
CA THR A 310 -11.06 -10.79 26.72
C THR A 310 -9.90 -9.84 26.98
N VAL A 311 -9.11 -9.53 25.96
CA VAL A 311 -7.99 -8.58 26.06
C VAL A 311 -8.30 -7.36 25.22
N SER A 312 -8.17 -6.18 25.80
CA SER A 312 -8.47 -4.90 25.15
C SER A 312 -7.28 -3.94 25.27
N ALA A 313 -7.11 -3.08 24.27
CA ALA A 313 -6.09 -2.05 24.28
C ALA A 313 -6.47 -0.91 25.23
N ALA A 314 -5.67 -0.64 26.27
CA ALA A 314 -5.89 0.50 27.18
C ALA A 314 -5.40 1.80 26.54
N THR A 315 -4.26 1.75 25.85
CA THR A 315 -3.70 2.85 25.04
C THR A 315 -3.67 2.46 23.57
N SER A 316 -3.12 3.30 22.69
CA SER A 316 -2.65 2.79 21.39
C SER A 316 -1.53 1.78 21.66
N VAL A 317 -1.61 0.58 21.07
CA VAL A 317 -0.69 -0.53 21.33
C VAL A 317 -0.04 -1.01 20.04
N SER A 318 1.28 -1.20 20.10
CA SER A 318 2.06 -1.90 19.09
C SER A 318 2.30 -3.33 19.56
N LEU A 319 1.82 -4.31 18.79
CA LEU A 319 1.89 -5.73 19.08
C LEU A 319 2.69 -6.46 17.99
N LEU A 320 3.34 -7.56 18.36
CA LEU A 320 3.74 -8.60 17.41
C LEU A 320 2.83 -9.81 17.62
N SER A 321 2.34 -10.42 16.55
CA SER A 321 1.56 -11.67 16.64
C SER A 321 2.33 -12.85 16.05
N LEU A 322 2.27 -14.00 16.73
CA LEU A 322 2.87 -15.26 16.30
C LEU A 322 1.79 -16.35 16.24
N HIS A 323 1.68 -17.05 15.11
CA HIS A 323 0.68 -18.12 14.92
C HIS A 323 1.07 -19.42 15.61
N SER A 324 0.09 -20.29 15.86
CA SER A 324 0.30 -21.61 16.49
C SER A 324 1.38 -22.45 15.79
N SER A 325 1.37 -22.52 14.46
CA SER A 325 2.37 -23.27 13.67
C SER A 325 3.80 -22.78 13.92
N ASP A 326 3.98 -21.46 13.97
CA ASP A 326 5.27 -20.82 14.15
C ASP A 326 5.72 -20.86 15.62
N PHE A 327 4.76 -20.83 16.55
CA PHE A 327 4.99 -21.04 17.97
C PHE A 327 5.46 -22.46 18.28
N GLN A 328 4.86 -23.48 17.66
CA GLN A 328 5.32 -24.87 17.82
C GLN A 328 6.74 -25.05 17.28
N MET A 329 7.06 -24.41 16.15
CA MET A 329 8.42 -24.37 15.61
C MET A 329 9.39 -23.67 16.56
N LEU A 330 9.00 -22.57 17.20
CA LEU A 330 9.80 -21.90 18.23
C LEU A 330 10.09 -22.83 19.41
N CYS A 331 9.08 -23.53 19.91
CA CYS A 331 9.22 -24.43 21.04
C CYS A 331 10.11 -25.64 20.73
N SER A 332 10.09 -26.16 19.50
CA SER A 332 10.99 -27.24 19.09
C SER A 332 12.42 -26.76 18.88
N SER A 333 12.61 -25.56 18.34
CA SER A 333 13.94 -24.98 18.07
C SER A 333 14.64 -24.42 19.32
N SER A 334 13.91 -24.05 20.38
CA SER A 334 14.49 -23.53 21.62
C SER A 334 13.76 -24.05 22.87
N PRO A 335 14.26 -25.14 23.48
CA PRO A 335 13.67 -25.70 24.70
C PRO A 335 13.66 -24.73 25.89
N GLU A 336 14.64 -23.83 26.00
CA GLU A 336 14.69 -22.82 27.07
C GLU A 336 13.50 -21.86 27.01
N ILE A 337 13.13 -21.39 25.80
CA ILE A 337 11.98 -20.50 25.62
C ILE A 337 10.67 -21.24 25.83
N ALA A 338 10.58 -22.47 25.33
CA ALA A 338 9.41 -23.31 25.57
C ALA A 338 9.13 -23.43 27.08
N GLU A 339 10.18 -23.61 27.88
CA GLU A 339 10.06 -23.70 29.33
C GLU A 339 9.59 -22.39 29.95
N ILE A 340 10.19 -21.25 29.60
CA ILE A 340 9.76 -19.93 30.11
C ILE A 340 8.28 -19.69 29.83
N ILE A 341 7.84 -19.93 28.60
CA ILE A 341 6.44 -19.72 28.20
C ILE A 341 5.51 -20.70 28.92
N ARG A 342 5.94 -21.96 29.11
CA ARG A 342 5.18 -22.97 29.84
C ARG A 342 5.03 -22.62 31.32
N THR A 343 6.10 -22.17 31.98
CA THR A 343 6.06 -21.71 33.37
C THR A 343 5.12 -20.52 33.53
N THR A 344 5.24 -19.50 32.66
CA THR A 344 4.34 -18.34 32.67
C THR A 344 2.88 -18.75 32.41
N ALA A 345 2.63 -19.71 31.53
CA ALA A 345 1.28 -20.23 31.28
C ALA A 345 0.68 -20.91 32.53
N LEU A 346 1.49 -21.65 33.30
CA LEU A 346 1.06 -22.28 34.55
C LEU A 346 0.76 -21.23 35.65
N GLU A 347 1.64 -20.24 35.82
CA GLU A 347 1.43 -19.13 36.78
C GLU A 347 0.13 -18.37 36.49
N ARG A 348 -0.13 -18.08 35.20
CA ARG A 348 -1.35 -17.37 34.77
C ARG A 348 -2.60 -18.22 34.88
N ARG A 349 -2.51 -19.53 34.67
CA ARG A 349 -3.64 -20.44 34.89
C ARG A 349 -4.06 -20.44 36.36
N GLY A 350 -3.10 -20.45 37.29
CA GLY A 350 -3.36 -20.34 38.71
C GLY A 350 -3.97 -19.00 39.12
N ALA A 351 -3.56 -17.90 38.48
CA ALA A 351 -4.12 -16.57 38.72
C ALA A 351 -5.51 -16.34 38.09
N ALA A 352 -5.87 -17.11 37.06
CA ALA A 352 -7.14 -16.99 36.33
C ALA A 352 -8.26 -17.89 36.88
N GLN A 353 -7.93 -18.92 37.66
CA GLN A 353 -8.92 -19.74 38.36
C GLN A 353 -9.30 -19.08 39.69
N PRO A 354 -10.61 -18.91 39.99
CA PRO A 354 -11.01 -18.42 41.30
C PRO A 354 -10.57 -19.43 42.37
N SER A 355 -9.94 -18.93 43.44
CA SER A 355 -9.72 -19.69 44.66
C SER A 355 -11.08 -20.16 45.19
N GLU A 356 -11.28 -21.48 45.24
CA GLU A 356 -12.47 -22.12 45.84
C GLU A 356 -12.64 -21.77 47.32
#